data_AF-A0A4Q9XKR3-F1
#
_entry.id   AF-A0A4Q9XKR3-F1
#
_cell.length_a   1.000
_cell.length_b   1.000
_cell.length_c   1.000
_cell.angle_alpha   90.00
_cell.angle_beta   90.00
_cell.angle_gamma   90.00
#
_symmetry.space_group_name_H-M   'P 1'
#
loop_
_entity.id
_entity.type
_entity.pdbx_description
1 polymer ?
#
loop_
_entity_poly.entity_id
_entity_poly.type
_entity_poly.pdbx_seq_one_letter_code
_entity_poly.pdbx_strand_id
1 'polypeptide(L)'
;MEKKAAEKILEELAIISVNIEKLSKKVSVENRKLFSKDLGSLMKACCAIESEIGFIVPELHPHYLGWENYSNLRKKHEDPNFPIDFPSTQQLQDACEQWDRIKKAKNL
;
A
#
# COMPACT_ATOMS: atom_id res chain seq x y z
N MET A 1 6.71 11.06 -11.75
CA MET A 1 5.83 11.46 -10.62
C MET A 1 6.70 12.09 -9.54
N GLU A 2 6.27 13.17 -8.90
CA GLU A 2 7.02 13.76 -7.76
C GLU A 2 6.84 12.92 -6.49
N LYS A 3 7.91 12.74 -5.69
CA LYS A 3 7.90 11.92 -4.47
C LYS A 3 6.79 12.29 -3.49
N LYS A 4 6.58 13.58 -3.25
CA LYS A 4 5.51 14.10 -2.37
C LYS A 4 4.10 13.79 -2.87
N ALA A 5 3.92 13.71 -4.19
CA ALA A 5 2.64 13.31 -4.79
C ALA A 5 2.42 11.80 -4.62
N ALA A 6 3.47 10.99 -4.81
CA ALA A 6 3.42 9.55 -4.56
C ALA A 6 3.08 9.21 -3.10
N GLU A 7 3.71 9.89 -2.13
CA GLU A 7 3.42 9.73 -0.70
C GLU A 7 1.94 10.02 -0.38
N LYS A 8 1.38 11.11 -0.91
CA LYS A 8 -0.03 11.45 -0.74
C LYS A 8 -0.97 10.40 -1.35
N ILE A 9 -0.65 9.89 -2.54
CA ILE A 9 -1.49 8.86 -3.17
C ILE A 9 -1.48 7.60 -2.31
N LEU A 10 -0.32 7.17 -1.80
CA LEU A 10 -0.22 6.01 -0.91
C LEU A 10 -0.99 6.23 0.41
N GLU A 11 -0.95 7.44 0.97
CA GLU A 11 -1.73 7.83 2.15
C GLU A 11 -3.24 7.67 1.90
N GLU A 12 -3.76 8.21 0.80
CA GLU A 12 -5.18 8.10 0.43
C GLU A 12 -5.61 6.66 0.17
N LEU A 13 -4.76 5.86 -0.48
CA LEU A 13 -5.02 4.42 -0.68
C LEU A 13 -5.12 3.68 0.67
N ALA A 14 -4.30 4.04 1.66
CA ALA A 14 -4.36 3.46 2.99
C ALA A 14 -5.69 3.80 3.68
N ILE A 15 -6.16 5.05 3.56
CA ILE A 15 -7.46 5.49 4.08
C ILE A 15 -8.60 4.69 3.44
N ILE A 16 -8.57 4.49 2.13
CA ILE A 16 -9.58 3.71 1.39
C ILE A 16 -9.64 2.27 1.93
N SER A 17 -8.49 1.62 2.08
CA SER A 17 -8.40 0.24 2.58
C SER A 17 -8.99 0.10 4.00
N VAL A 18 -8.65 1.02 4.90
CA VAL A 18 -9.20 1.08 6.27
C VAL A 18 -10.72 1.25 6.27
N ASN A 19 -11.22 2.18 5.46
CA ASN A 19 -12.64 2.48 5.42
C ASN A 19 -13.44 1.32 4.85
N ILE A 20 -12.93 0.63 3.81
CA ILE A 20 -13.54 -0.60 3.28
C ILE A 20 -13.63 -1.66 4.37
N GLU A 21 -12.55 -1.88 5.14
CA GLU A 21 -12.56 -2.85 6.22
C GLU A 21 -13.58 -2.49 7.31
N LYS A 22 -13.59 -1.23 7.77
CA LYS A 22 -14.53 -0.72 8.77
C LYS A 22 -15.98 -0.84 8.31
N LEU A 23 -16.28 -0.50 7.05
CA LEU A 23 -17.62 -0.64 6.48
C LEU A 23 -18.01 -2.13 6.37
N SER A 24 -17.09 -3.00 5.93
CA SER A 24 -17.37 -4.43 5.81
C SER A 24 -17.82 -5.03 7.15
N LYS A 25 -17.22 -4.61 8.27
CA LYS A 25 -17.58 -5.04 9.64
C LYS A 25 -19.00 -4.64 10.03
N LYS A 26 -19.55 -3.54 9.49
CA LYS A 26 -20.92 -3.07 9.74
C LYS A 26 -21.98 -3.77 8.89
N VAL A 27 -21.56 -4.52 7.87
CA VAL A 27 -22.46 -5.25 6.98
C VAL A 27 -22.49 -6.73 7.34
N SER A 28 -23.68 -7.34 7.32
CA SER A 28 -23.85 -8.78 7.57
C SER A 28 -23.08 -9.62 6.54
N VAL A 29 -22.64 -10.81 6.94
CA VAL A 29 -21.86 -11.71 6.07
C VAL A 29 -22.62 -12.06 4.78
N GLU A 30 -23.93 -12.23 4.85
CA GLU A 30 -24.77 -12.51 3.70
C GLU A 30 -24.79 -11.33 2.71
N ASN A 31 -24.94 -10.11 3.21
CA ASN A 31 -24.96 -8.91 2.36
C ASN A 31 -23.59 -8.58 1.78
N ARG A 32 -22.48 -8.97 2.42
CA ARG A 32 -21.13 -8.80 1.85
C ARG A 32 -20.96 -9.48 0.50
N LYS A 33 -21.67 -10.59 0.25
CA LYS A 33 -21.61 -11.30 -1.03
C LYS A 33 -22.11 -10.46 -2.21
N LEU A 34 -22.98 -9.48 -1.94
CA LEU A 34 -23.57 -8.62 -2.98
C LEU A 34 -22.55 -7.66 -3.61
N PHE A 35 -21.49 -7.30 -2.88
CA PHE A 35 -20.49 -6.31 -3.31
C PHE A 35 -19.04 -6.80 -3.16
N SER A 36 -18.83 -8.06 -2.78
CA SER A 36 -17.48 -8.62 -2.57
C SER A 36 -16.63 -8.61 -3.85
N LYS A 37 -17.25 -8.83 -5.01
CA LYS A 37 -16.57 -8.79 -6.31
C LYS A 37 -16.09 -7.37 -6.65
N ASP A 38 -16.92 -6.38 -6.40
CA ASP A 38 -16.60 -4.98 -6.68
C ASP A 38 -15.53 -4.47 -5.72
N LEU A 39 -15.64 -4.79 -4.42
CA LEU A 39 -14.57 -4.52 -3.45
C LEU A 39 -13.26 -5.22 -3.83
N GLY A 40 -13.30 -6.48 -4.24
CA GLY A 40 -12.11 -7.19 -4.70
C GLY A 40 -11.48 -6.54 -5.94
N SER A 41 -12.28 -5.96 -6.82
CA SER A 41 -11.80 -5.24 -8.01
C SER A 41 -11.18 -3.89 -7.63
N LEU A 42 -11.80 -3.17 -6.70
CA LEU A 42 -11.25 -1.92 -6.15
C LEU A 42 -9.91 -2.16 -5.46
N MET A 43 -9.82 -3.18 -4.60
CA MET A 43 -8.56 -3.52 -3.91
C MET A 43 -7.44 -3.89 -4.89
N LYS A 44 -7.76 -4.61 -5.98
CA LYS A 44 -6.79 -4.90 -7.05
C LYS A 44 -6.29 -3.63 -7.74
N ALA A 45 -7.18 -2.67 -8.00
CA ALA A 45 -6.82 -1.38 -8.58
C ALA A 45 -5.90 -0.58 -7.63
N CYS A 46 -6.20 -0.56 -6.33
CA CYS A 46 -5.34 0.07 -5.32
C CYS A 46 -3.93 -0.56 -5.32
N CYS A 47 -3.82 -1.89 -5.29
CA CYS A 47 -2.53 -2.58 -5.35
C CYS A 47 -1.76 -2.33 -6.67
N ALA A 48 -2.46 -2.14 -7.79
CA ALA A 48 -1.82 -1.81 -9.06
C ALA A 48 -1.20 -0.40 -9.02
N ILE A 49 -1.91 0.59 -8.47
CA ILE A 49 -1.41 1.96 -8.31
C ILE A 49 -0.22 1.99 -7.34
N GLU A 50 -0.33 1.28 -6.21
CA GLU A 50 0.76 1.08 -5.26
C GLU A 50 2.03 0.51 -5.92
N SER A 51 1.85 -0.49 -6.78
CA SER A 51 2.95 -1.13 -7.52
C SER A 51 3.55 -0.17 -8.56
N GLU A 52 2.74 0.62 -9.25
CA GLU A 52 3.20 1.62 -10.21
C GLU A 52 3.96 2.76 -9.53
N ILE A 53 3.50 3.21 -8.36
CA ILE A 53 4.25 4.16 -7.53
C ILE A 53 5.59 3.56 -7.12
N GLY A 54 5.60 2.31 -6.65
CA GLY A 54 6.84 1.59 -6.34
C GLY A 54 7.76 1.40 -7.55
N PHE A 55 7.21 1.35 -8.77
CA PHE A 55 8.00 1.30 -10.01
C PHE A 55 8.72 2.64 -10.28
N ILE A 56 7.99 3.75 -10.11
CA ILE A 56 8.47 5.11 -10.44
C ILE A 56 9.35 5.68 -9.31
N VAL A 57 9.01 5.37 -8.07
CA VAL A 57 9.70 5.82 -6.84
C VAL A 57 10.01 4.57 -6.00
N PRO A 58 11.11 3.84 -6.30
CA PRO A 58 11.44 2.56 -5.66
C PRO A 58 11.57 2.65 -4.14
N GLU A 59 12.03 3.80 -3.64
CA GLU A 59 12.10 4.12 -2.22
C GLU A 59 10.72 4.10 -1.55
N LEU A 60 9.59 4.06 -2.25
CA LEU A 60 8.24 4.01 -1.68
C LEU A 60 7.54 2.67 -1.96
N HIS A 61 8.25 1.68 -2.51
CA HIS A 61 7.64 0.45 -2.96
C HIS A 61 7.00 -0.33 -1.78
N PRO A 62 5.70 -0.69 -1.84
CA PRO A 62 4.94 -1.24 -0.71
C PRO A 62 5.46 -2.57 -0.17
N HIS A 63 6.10 -3.37 -1.03
CA HIS A 63 6.73 -4.64 -0.63
C HIS A 63 8.08 -4.47 0.09
N TYR A 64 8.63 -3.26 0.14
CA TYR A 64 10.03 -3.01 0.48
C TYR A 64 10.25 -2.01 1.60
N LEU A 65 9.53 -0.88 1.56
CA LEU A 65 9.30 -0.11 2.79
C LEU A 65 8.22 -0.73 3.68
N GLY A 66 7.66 -1.84 3.22
CA GLY A 66 6.89 -2.76 4.03
C GLY A 66 5.42 -2.38 4.11
N TRP A 67 4.60 -3.42 4.04
CA TRP A 67 3.30 -3.46 4.70
C TRP A 67 3.33 -2.87 6.10
N GLU A 68 4.48 -2.86 6.76
CA GLU A 68 4.72 -2.24 8.06
C GLU A 68 4.65 -0.70 8.03
N ASN A 69 5.25 0.02 7.08
CA ASN A 69 5.03 1.46 6.95
C ASN A 69 3.62 1.81 6.50
N TYR A 70 3.07 1.03 5.57
CA TYR A 70 1.68 1.22 5.14
C TYR A 70 0.71 0.93 6.30
N SER A 71 1.02 -0.07 7.12
CA SER A 71 0.33 -0.38 8.38
C SER A 71 0.56 0.71 9.41
N ASN A 72 1.73 1.34 9.48
CA ASN A 72 2.03 2.46 10.38
C ASN A 72 1.31 3.75 9.92
N LEU A 73 1.21 4.02 8.62
CA LEU A 73 0.40 5.10 8.04
C LEU A 73 -1.08 4.85 8.32
N ARG A 74 -1.55 3.62 8.08
CA ARG A 74 -2.90 3.18 8.45
C ARG A 74 -3.16 3.38 9.95
N LYS A 75 -2.24 2.92 10.81
CA LYS A 75 -2.35 3.06 12.26
C LYS A 75 -2.28 4.52 12.69
N LYS A 76 -1.51 5.37 12.01
CA LYS A 76 -1.50 6.82 12.21
C LYS A 76 -2.82 7.49 11.81
N HIS A 77 -3.50 6.98 10.78
CA HIS A 77 -4.86 7.41 10.46
C HIS A 77 -5.91 6.91 11.46
N GLU A 78 -5.71 5.73 12.04
CA GLU A 78 -6.58 5.18 13.08
C GLU A 78 -6.32 5.82 14.46
N ASP A 79 -5.08 6.23 14.73
CA ASP A 79 -4.57 6.91 15.93
C ASP A 79 -3.47 7.92 15.54
N PRO A 80 -3.75 9.24 15.54
CA PRO A 80 -2.79 10.28 15.14
C PRO A 80 -1.46 10.30 15.90
N ASN A 81 -1.42 9.70 17.11
CA ASN A 81 -0.22 9.66 17.95
C ASN A 81 0.61 8.39 17.75
N PHE A 82 0.21 7.50 16.82
CA PHE A 82 0.94 6.27 16.56
C PHE A 82 2.38 6.56 16.09
N PRO A 83 3.42 6.00 16.74
CA PRO A 83 4.80 6.22 16.34
C PRO A 83 5.06 5.56 14.98
N ILE A 84 5.49 6.35 14.00
CA ILE A 84 5.98 5.84 12.72
C ILE A 84 7.47 5.65 12.84
N ASP A 85 7.92 4.39 12.86
CA ASP A 85 9.31 4.07 12.57
C ASP A 85 9.49 3.98 11.06
N PHE A 86 10.38 4.84 10.54
CA PHE A 86 10.75 4.81 9.13
C PHE A 86 11.72 3.66 8.85
N PRO A 87 11.81 3.19 7.60
CA PRO A 87 12.65 2.07 7.23
C PRO A 87 14.13 2.46 7.31
N SER A 88 14.95 1.51 7.75
CA SER A 88 16.39 1.69 7.80
C SER A 88 17.03 1.74 6.41
N THR A 89 18.23 2.31 6.32
CA THR A 89 19.02 2.39 5.08
C THR A 89 19.28 1.02 4.45
N GLN A 90 19.46 -0.03 5.26
CA GLN A 90 19.67 -1.39 4.76
C GLN A 90 18.40 -1.93 4.08
N GLN A 91 17.23 -1.72 4.69
CA GLN A 91 15.94 -2.13 4.10
C GLN A 91 15.68 -1.43 2.76
N LEU A 92 16.08 -0.16 2.65
CA LEU A 92 16.03 0.60 1.40
C LEU A 92 16.99 0.05 0.32
N GLN A 93 18.16 -0.45 0.69
CA GLN A 93 19.12 -1.05 -0.25
C GLN A 93 18.67 -2.42 -0.75
N ASP A 94 18.27 -3.31 0.15
CA ASP A 94 17.77 -4.65 -0.18
C ASP A 94 16.56 -4.55 -1.13
N ALA A 95 15.77 -3.50 -0.94
CA ALA A 95 14.64 -3.17 -1.78
C ALA A 95 14.99 -2.83 -3.22
N CYS A 96 15.95 -1.93 -3.39
CA CYS A 96 16.46 -1.56 -4.70
C CYS A 96 17.03 -2.79 -5.41
N GLU A 97 17.79 -3.63 -4.70
CA GLU A 97 18.39 -4.83 -5.30
C GLU A 97 17.37 -5.87 -5.73
N GLN A 98 16.40 -6.17 -4.87
CA GLN A 98 15.39 -7.18 -5.20
C GLN A 98 14.44 -6.65 -6.30
N TRP A 99 14.24 -5.33 -6.39
CA TRP A 99 13.59 -4.71 -7.56
C TRP A 99 14.39 -4.90 -8.85
N ASP A 100 15.71 -4.67 -8.82
CA ASP A 100 16.58 -4.91 -9.97
C ASP A 100 16.54 -6.38 -10.42
N ARG A 101 16.40 -7.32 -9.49
CA ARG A 101 16.20 -8.75 -9.80
C ARG A 101 14.86 -9.00 -10.49
N ILE A 102 13.77 -8.39 -10.03
CA ILE A 102 12.43 -8.53 -10.65
C ILE A 102 12.41 -7.95 -12.06
N LYS A 103 13.03 -6.78 -12.28
CA LYS A 103 13.19 -6.19 -13.62
C LYS A 103 13.89 -7.15 -14.58
N LYS A 104 15.03 -7.70 -14.16
CA LYS A 104 15.80 -8.68 -14.93
C LYS A 104 15.00 -9.96 -15.21
N ALA A 105 14.16 -10.41 -14.29
CA ALA A 105 13.36 -11.62 -14.46
C ALA A 105 12.15 -11.44 -15.40
N LYS A 106 11.66 -10.20 -15.58
CA LYS A 106 10.48 -9.91 -16.41
C LYS A 106 10.78 -9.61 -17.88
N ASN A 107 12.03 -9.45 -18.31
CA ASN A 107 12.40 -8.97 -19.65
C ASN A 107 11.52 -7.80 -20.12
N LEU A 108 11.58 -6.71 -19.34
CA LEU A 108 11.56 -5.34 -19.86
C LEU A 108 13.00 -4.93 -20.14
#